data_AF-S7NQ16-F1
#
_entry.id   AF-S7NQ16-F1
#
_cell.length_a   1.000
_cell.length_b   1.000
_cell.length_c   1.000
_cell.angle_alpha   90.00
_cell.angle_beta   90.00
_cell.angle_gamma   90.00
#
_symmetry.space_group_name_H-M   'P 1'
#
loop_
_entity.id
_entity.type
_entity.pdbx_description
1 polymer ?
#
loop_
_entity_poly.entity_id
_entity_poly.type
_entity_poly.pdbx_seq_one_letter_code
_entity_poly.pdbx_strand_id
1 'polypeptide(L)' 'MPTQAEDYDVLHTIGTGSYGRCQKIRRKCDSKILVWKELDYGSMTEAEKQMLASEVNLLRELKHPNIVRYWQ' A
#
# COMPACT_ATOMS: atom_id res chain seq x y z
N MET A 1 12.65 -9.38 3.22
CA MET A 1 11.54 -8.98 2.31
C MET A 1 11.95 -7.66 1.69
N PRO A 2 11.64 -7.40 0.41
CA PRO A 2 11.95 -6.11 -0.18
C PRO A 2 11.17 -5.01 0.53
N THR A 3 11.89 -4.04 1.08
CA THR A 3 11.35 -2.96 1.91
C THR A 3 11.54 -1.58 1.27
N GLN A 4 12.21 -1.54 0.11
CA GLN A 4 12.53 -0.29 -0.56
C GLN A 4 11.72 -0.14 -1.83
N ALA A 5 11.41 1.11 -2.21
CA ALA A 5 10.66 1.39 -3.44
C ALA A 5 11.39 0.85 -4.70
N GLU A 6 12.72 0.84 -4.68
CA GLU A 6 13.57 0.32 -5.76
C GLU A 6 13.42 -1.18 -6.01
N ASP A 7 12.87 -1.93 -5.06
CA ASP A 7 12.61 -3.37 -5.20
C ASP A 7 11.40 -3.68 -6.10
N TYR A 8 10.69 -2.64 -6.55
CA TYR A 8 9.45 -2.75 -7.32
C TYR A 8 9.54 -1.92 -8.61
N ASP A 9 8.96 -2.45 -9.68
CA ASP A 9 8.71 -1.71 -10.91
C ASP A 9 7.26 -1.22 -10.91
N VAL A 10 7.07 0.10 -11.02
CA VAL A 10 5.75 0.69 -11.22
C VAL A 10 5.33 0.45 -12.67
N LEU A 11 4.19 -0.24 -12.86
CA LEU A 11 3.71 -0.59 -14.19
C LEU A 11 2.75 0.48 -14.74
N HIS A 12 1.67 0.78 -14.01
CA HIS A 12 0.72 1.84 -14.35
C HIS A 12 -0.17 2.19 -13.15
N THR A 13 -0.86 3.32 -13.26
CA THR A 13 -1.87 3.73 -12.28
C THR A 13 -3.19 3.05 -12.57
N ILE A 14 -3.76 2.38 -11.57
CA ILE A 14 -5.07 1.73 -11.65
C ILE A 14 -6.17 2.78 -11.47
N GLY A 15 -5.95 3.72 -10.54
CA GLY A 15 -6.87 4.81 -10.29
C GLY A 15 -6.37 5.76 -9.22
N THR A 16 -7.06 6.88 -9.08
CA THR A 16 -6.80 7.91 -8.07
C THR A 16 -8.02 7.99 -7.17
N GLY A 17 -7.83 7.85 -5.86
CA GLY A 17 -8.86 8.05 -4.86
C GLY A 17 -8.63 9.32 -4.06
N SER A 18 -9.52 9.59 -3.11
CA SER A 18 -9.49 10.81 -2.26
C SER A 18 -8.18 10.98 -1.46
N TYR A 19 -7.49 9.88 -1.17
CA TYR A 19 -6.29 9.85 -0.30
C TYR A 19 -5.00 9.50 -1.06
N GLY A 20 -5.05 9.42 -2.39
CA GLY A 20 -3.87 9.16 -3.22
C GLY A 20 -4.08 8.16 -4.35
N ARG A 21 -2.97 7.68 -4.92
CA ARG A 21 -2.96 6.87 -6.14
C ARG A 21 -2.79 5.39 -5.84
N CYS A 22 -3.58 4.58 -6.52
CA CYS A 22 -3.46 3.13 -6.55
C CYS A 22 -2.67 2.73 -7.79
N GLN A 23 -1.52 2.09 -7.62
CA GLN A 23 -0.65 1.72 -8.74
C GLN A 23 -0.40 0.22 -8.76
N LYS A 24 -0.40 -0.34 -9.97
CA LYS A 24 0.01 -1.72 -10.21
C LYS A 24 1.53 -1.75 -10.23
N ILE A 25 2.12 -2.62 -9.41
CA ILE A 25 3.57 -2.79 -9.29
C ILE A 25 3.97 -4.24 -9.55
N ARG A 26 5.22 -4.44 -9.92
CA ARG A 26 5.86 -5.75 -10.01
C ARG A 26 7.04 -5.81 -9.07
N ARG A 27 7.04 -6.77 -8.16
CA ARG A 27 8.19 -7.03 -7.30
C ARG A 27 9.32 -7.66 -8.11
N LYS A 28 10.54 -7.11 -8.03
CA LYS A 28 11.67 -7.55 -8.87
C LYS A 28 12.18 -8.94 -8.52
N CYS A 29 12.19 -9.31 -7.24
CA CYS A 29 12.80 -10.55 -6.78
C CYS A 29 12.07 -11.82 -7.24
N ASP A 30 10.76 -11.76 -7.49
CA ASP A 30 9.94 -12.92 -7.88
C ASP A 30 8.92 -12.62 -8.97
N SER A 31 9.00 -11.43 -9.58
CA SER A 31 8.05 -10.94 -10.60
C SER A 31 6.58 -10.92 -10.15
N LYS A 32 6.31 -10.95 -8.84
CA LYS A 32 4.94 -10.96 -8.33
C LYS A 32 4.25 -9.63 -8.61
N ILE A 33 3.03 -9.71 -9.14
CA ILE A 33 2.18 -8.55 -9.37
C ILE A 33 1.46 -8.20 -8.07
N LEU A 34 1.61 -6.94 -7.67
CA LEU A 34 1.01 -6.37 -6.47
C LEU A 34 0.40 -5.01 -6.79
N VAL A 35 -0.23 -4.43 -5.78
CA VAL A 35 -0.72 -3.06 -5.79
C VAL A 35 -0.18 -2.37 -4.56
N TRP A 36 0.31 -1.15 -4.71
CA TRP A 36 0.49 -0.25 -3.57
C TRP A 36 -0.46 0.94 -3.68
N LYS A 37 -0.79 1.51 -2.54
CA LYS A 37 -1.59 2.73 -2.44
C LYS A 37 -0.68 3.82 -1.88
N GLU A 38 -0.36 4.80 -2.71
CA GLU A 38 0.39 5.97 -2.31
C GLU A 38 -0.50 6.83 -1.42
N LEU A 39 0.06 7.29 -0.29
CA LEU A 39 -0.60 8.15 0.68
C LEU A 39 0.29 9.36 0.92
N ASP A 40 -0.29 10.56 0.84
CA ASP A 40 0.42 11.80 1.15
C ASP A 40 0.26 12.14 2.64
N TYR A 41 1.32 11.95 3.41
CA TYR A 41 1.35 12.30 4.83
C TYR A 41 1.48 13.81 5.08
N GLY A 42 1.88 14.60 4.08
CA GLY A 42 2.12 16.04 4.23
C GLY A 42 0.82 16.84 4.36
N SER A 43 -0.26 16.36 3.74
CA SER A 43 -1.59 16.98 3.80
C SER A 43 -2.46 16.48 4.97
N MET A 44 -1.99 15.48 5.73
CA MET A 44 -2.73 14.88 6.84
C MET A 44 -2.46 15.59 8.18
N THR A 45 -3.52 15.79 8.96
CA THR A 45 -3.45 16.17 10.37
C THR A 45 -2.90 15.04 11.24
N GLU A 46 -2.40 15.36 12.43
CA GLU A 46 -1.91 14.32 13.38
C GLU A 46 -3.00 13.31 13.76
N ALA A 47 -4.26 13.74 13.85
CA ALA A 47 -5.38 12.85 14.10
C ALA A 47 -5.60 11.84 12.95
N GLU A 48 -5.49 12.29 11.70
CA GLU A 48 -5.60 11.43 10.51
C GLU A 48 -4.43 10.44 10.41
N LYS A 49 -3.21 10.88 10.73
CA LYS A 49 -2.03 9.99 10.79
C LYS A 49 -2.22 8.90 11.84
N GLN A 50 -2.75 9.25 13.02
CA GLN A 50 -3.02 8.27 14.08
C GLN A 50 -4.08 7.25 13.65
N MET A 51 -5.17 7.70 13.02
CA MET A 51 -6.20 6.80 12.47
C MET A 51 -5.63 5.87 11.40
N LEU A 52 -4.81 6.42 10.48
CA LEU A 52 -4.15 5.63 9.44
C LEU A 52 -3.23 4.56 10.05
N ALA A 53 -2.45 4.90 11.07
CA ALA A 53 -1.58 3.95 11.76
C ALA A 53 -2.39 2.82 12.42
N SER A 54 -3.52 3.15 13.04
CA SER A 54 -4.45 2.15 13.60
C SER A 54 -5.03 1.24 12.50
N GLU A 55 -5.44 1.81 11.36
CA GLU A 55 -5.99 1.04 10.23
C GLU A 55 -4.96 0.07 9.63
N VAL A 56 -3.72 0.53 9.41
CA VAL A 56 -2.63 -0.31 8.89
C VAL A 56 -2.32 -1.46 9.84
N ASN A 57 -2.30 -1.20 11.15
CA ASN A 57 -2.07 -2.24 12.15
C ASN A 57 -3.16 -3.31 12.13
N LEU A 58 -4.44 -2.91 12.07
CA LEU A 58 -5.56 -3.85 11.98
C LEU A 58 -5.49 -4.67 10.67
N LEU A 59 -5.29 -4.00 9.53
CA LEU A 59 -5.26 -4.67 8.23
C LEU A 59 -4.12 -5.70 8.11
N ARG A 60 -2.99 -5.46 8.79
CA ARG A 60 -1.85 -6.39 8.86
C ARG A 60 -2.20 -7.70 9.58
N GLU A 61 -3.11 -7.66 10.55
CA GLU A 61 -3.54 -8.83 11.32
C GLU A 61 -4.61 -9.64 10.59
N LEU A 62 -5.34 -9.04 9.65
CA LEU A 62 -6.38 -9.71 8.88
C LEU A 62 -5.79 -10.69 7.85
N LYS A 63 -5.99 -11.98 8.11
CA LYS A 63 -5.52 -13.09 7.26
C LYS A 63 -6.69 -13.98 6.87
N HIS A 64 -7.38 -13.62 5.79
CA HIS A 64 -8.57 -14.34 5.34
C HIS A 64 -8.62 -14.42 3.80
N PRO A 65 -9.07 -15.53 3.19
CA PRO A 65 -9.14 -15.67 1.74
C PRO A 65 -10.01 -14.62 1.03
N ASN A 66 -11.01 -14.05 1.73
CA ASN A 66 -11.89 -13.00 1.19
C ASN A 66 -11.53 -11.58 1.61
N ILE A 67 -10.40 -11.38 2.31
CA ILE A 67 -9.89 -10.04 2.67
C ILE A 67 -8.60 -9.80 1.90
N VAL A 68 -8.50 -8.64 1.25
CA VAL A 68 -7.29 -8.27 0.50
C VAL A 68 -6.12 -8.22 1.48
N ARG A 69 -5.11 -9.06 1.21
CA ARG A 69 -3.97 -9.23 2.09
C ARG A 69 -3.06 -8.01 2.05
N TYR A 70 -2.73 -7.48 3.23
CA TYR A 70 -1.64 -6.53 3.38
C TYR A 70 -0.28 -7.20 3.14
N TRP A 71 0.55 -6.56 2.32
CA TRP A 71 1.95 -6.93 2.07
C TRP A 71 2.82 -5.76 2.53
N GLN A 72 3.89 -6.09 3.25
CA GLN A 72 4.93 -5.14 3.66
C GLN A 72 5.99 -5.03 2.58
#